data_AF-A0A9D6D2R4-F1
#
_entry.id   AF-A0A9D6D2R4-F1
#
_cell.length_a   1.000
_cell.length_b   1.000
_cell.length_c   1.000
_cell.angle_alpha   90.00
_cell.angle_beta   90.00
_cell.angle_gamma   90.00
#
_symmetry.space_group_name_H-M   'P 1'
#
loop_
_entity.id
_entity.type
_entity.pdbx_description
1 polymer ?
#
loop_
_entity_poly.entity_id
_entity_poly.type
_entity_poly.pdbx_seq_one_letter_code
_entity_poly.pdbx_strand_id
1 'polypeptide(L)'
;MTLYHTVSVSVPSYLGDRLHKALKLYFYNKRTRMSGHYRDWVKLQLDNHFVAMRKLLKVADGDPVGVGDWTEAEIRTWVLAGVDWIDAFCKKEDISWFREEWGLPFVYLDEAAGIATHLGEPDLVAYGKVRKRYMVLDYKNASSTAMYVDDDGTIRRSPTNMIDKLLGYAFGARFRFKKELKRRMKPITVGYLVFIRDKVTPATPLQVHLVTEDVTPQQLEGWRRRMVAQFFQ
;
A
#
# COMPACT_ATOMS: atom_id res chain seq x y z
N MET A 1 -26.90 -26.54 6.16
CA MET A 1 -26.48 -25.54 5.17
C MET A 1 -26.36 -24.22 5.91
N THR A 2 -25.14 -23.75 6.20
CA THR A 2 -24.94 -22.50 6.94
C THR A 2 -25.13 -21.34 5.97
N LEU A 3 -26.25 -20.64 6.08
CA LEU A 3 -26.52 -19.42 5.30
C LEU A 3 -25.68 -18.29 5.89
N TYR A 4 -24.73 -17.77 5.13
CA TYR A 4 -23.99 -16.57 5.51
C TYR A 4 -24.84 -15.34 5.18
N HIS A 5 -24.87 -14.36 6.10
CA HIS A 5 -25.38 -13.04 5.76
C HIS A 5 -24.31 -12.33 4.91
N THR A 6 -24.51 -12.32 3.59
CA THR A 6 -23.54 -11.79 2.64
C THR A 6 -23.72 -10.29 2.46
N VAL A 7 -22.63 -9.54 2.62
CA VAL A 7 -22.58 -8.13 2.25
C VAL A 7 -22.32 -8.01 0.75
N SER A 8 -23.15 -7.24 0.05
CA SER A 8 -23.01 -6.93 -1.38
C SER A 8 -21.91 -5.87 -1.62
N VAL A 9 -20.67 -6.18 -1.26
CA VAL A 9 -19.48 -5.36 -1.51
C VAL A 9 -18.45 -6.20 -2.26
N SER A 10 -17.72 -5.58 -3.19
CA SER A 10 -16.62 -6.20 -3.92
C SER A 10 -15.55 -6.74 -2.95
N VAL A 11 -15.31 -8.06 -2.99
CA VAL A 11 -14.26 -8.74 -2.20
C VAL A 11 -12.88 -8.08 -2.40
N PRO A 12 -12.41 -7.80 -3.63
CA PRO A 12 -11.20 -7.02 -3.88
C PRO A 12 -11.11 -5.72 -3.09
N SER A 13 -12.14 -4.88 -3.18
CA SER A 13 -12.16 -3.57 -2.54
C SER A 13 -12.17 -3.71 -1.02
N TYR A 14 -12.92 -4.68 -0.50
CA TYR A 14 -13.02 -4.93 0.93
C TYR A 14 -11.70 -5.42 1.52
N LEU A 15 -11.09 -6.47 0.94
CA LEU A 15 -9.79 -6.98 1.39
C LEU A 15 -8.70 -5.92 1.34
N GLY A 16 -8.71 -5.10 0.28
CA GLY A 16 -7.81 -3.96 0.16
C GLY A 16 -7.94 -2.98 1.30
N ASP A 17 -9.14 -2.46 1.53
CA ASP A 17 -9.41 -1.51 2.60
C ASP A 17 -9.07 -2.08 3.99
N ARG A 18 -9.35 -3.37 4.23
CA ARG A 18 -9.01 -4.04 5.50
C ARG A 18 -7.52 -4.17 5.72
N LEU A 19 -6.77 -4.64 4.72
CA LEU A 19 -5.32 -4.73 4.80
C LEU A 19 -4.68 -3.35 4.96
N HIS A 20 -5.15 -2.37 4.20
CA HIS A 20 -4.67 -0.99 4.28
C HIS A 20 -4.82 -0.43 5.69
N LYS A 21 -6.00 -0.57 6.30
CA LYS A 21 -6.24 -0.15 7.70
C LYS A 21 -5.40 -0.92 8.73
N ALA A 22 -5.16 -2.21 8.48
CA ALA A 22 -4.30 -3.01 9.34
C ALA A 22 -2.84 -2.55 9.27
N LEU A 23 -2.34 -2.24 8.08
CA LEU A 23 -0.98 -1.72 7.87
C LEU A 23 -0.79 -0.33 8.49
N LYS A 24 -1.78 0.56 8.35
CA LYS A 24 -1.83 1.84 9.10
C LYS A 24 -1.60 1.63 10.59
N LEU A 25 -2.39 0.74 11.19
CA LEU A 25 -2.34 0.47 12.62
C LEU A 25 -0.98 -0.12 13.04
N TYR A 26 -0.44 -1.02 12.23
CA TYR A 26 0.90 -1.58 12.43
C TYR A 26 1.98 -0.49 12.42
N PHE A 27 2.02 0.38 11.40
CA PHE A 27 3.02 1.45 11.30
C PHE A 27 2.81 2.54 12.35
N TYR A 28 1.56 2.86 12.68
CA TYR A 28 1.21 3.75 13.77
C TYR A 28 1.77 3.22 15.09
N ASN A 29 1.48 1.95 15.44
CA ASN A 29 1.98 1.30 16.63
C ASN A 29 3.52 1.32 16.68
N LYS A 30 4.22 0.97 15.60
CA LYS A 30 5.69 1.04 15.55
C LYS A 30 6.24 2.45 15.78
N ARG A 31 5.56 3.48 15.26
CA ARG A 31 5.99 4.87 15.41
C ARG A 31 5.74 5.42 16.82
N THR A 32 4.61 5.09 17.43
CA THR A 32 4.18 5.61 18.74
C THR A 32 4.60 4.72 19.91
N ARG A 33 5.12 3.51 19.63
CA ARG A 33 5.52 2.51 20.63
C ARG A 33 4.37 2.15 21.56
N MET A 34 3.18 1.90 20.99
CA MET A 34 2.06 1.40 21.78
C MET A 34 2.43 0.09 22.50
N SER A 35 1.89 -0.11 23.70
CA SER A 35 2.05 -1.36 24.42
C SER A 35 1.34 -2.52 23.71
N GLY A 36 1.83 -3.75 23.92
CA GLY A 36 1.24 -4.97 23.34
C GLY A 36 1.71 -5.28 21.91
N HIS A 37 1.39 -6.48 21.44
CA HIS A 37 1.80 -6.95 20.12
C HIS A 37 0.88 -6.37 19.03
N TYR A 38 1.44 -5.94 17.88
CA TYR A 38 0.66 -5.32 16.80
C TYR A 38 -0.49 -6.22 16.30
N ARG A 39 -0.29 -7.55 16.33
CA ARG A 39 -1.32 -8.53 15.91
C ARG A 39 -2.59 -8.41 16.74
N ASP A 40 -2.48 -8.13 18.04
CA ASP A 40 -3.63 -8.03 18.92
C ASP A 40 -4.47 -6.80 18.57
N TRP A 41 -3.80 -5.68 18.27
CA TRP A 41 -4.45 -4.45 17.82
C TRP A 41 -5.15 -4.63 16.46
N VAL A 42 -4.50 -5.28 15.50
CA VAL A 42 -5.11 -5.58 14.20
C VAL A 42 -6.30 -6.52 14.35
N LYS A 43 -6.17 -7.57 15.16
CA LYS A 43 -7.27 -8.50 15.44
C LYS A 43 -8.47 -7.79 16.07
N LEU A 44 -8.22 -6.96 17.09
CA LEU A 44 -9.25 -6.15 17.74
C LEU A 44 -9.95 -5.21 16.75
N GLN A 45 -9.20 -4.56 15.85
CA GLN A 45 -9.75 -3.67 14.82
C GLN A 45 -10.65 -4.44 13.83
N LEU A 46 -10.25 -5.64 13.42
CA LEU A 46 -11.06 -6.51 12.57
C LEU A 46 -12.32 -7.01 13.29
N ASP A 47 -12.20 -7.45 14.54
CA ASP A 47 -13.32 -7.95 15.34
C ASP A 47 -14.36 -6.86 15.59
N ASN A 48 -13.92 -5.66 15.98
CA ASN A 48 -14.81 -4.50 16.12
C ASN A 48 -15.54 -4.16 14.82
N HIS A 49 -14.88 -4.34 13.67
CA HIS A 49 -15.51 -4.10 12.38
C HIS A 49 -16.60 -5.14 12.07
N PHE A 50 -16.36 -6.43 12.33
CA PHE A 50 -17.39 -7.46 12.15
C PHE A 50 -18.56 -7.27 13.12
N VAL A 51 -18.32 -6.87 14.36
CA VAL A 51 -19.39 -6.48 15.31
C VAL A 51 -20.22 -5.32 14.75
N ALA A 52 -19.58 -4.28 14.22
CA ALA A 52 -20.29 -3.15 13.60
C ALA A 52 -21.08 -3.58 12.36
N MET A 53 -20.54 -4.48 11.54
CA MET A 53 -21.24 -5.05 10.38
C MET A 53 -22.48 -5.83 10.79
N ARG A 54 -22.39 -6.71 11.81
CA ARG A 54 -23.57 -7.45 12.32
C ARG A 54 -24.69 -6.50 12.74
N LYS A 55 -24.34 -5.44 13.49
CA LYS A 55 -25.31 -4.41 13.91
C LYS A 55 -25.97 -3.72 12.72
N LEU A 56 -25.18 -3.34 11.70
CA LEU A 56 -25.71 -2.69 10.50
C LEU A 56 -26.67 -3.61 9.73
N LEU A 57 -26.34 -4.90 9.65
CA LEU A 57 -27.12 -5.90 8.93
C LEU A 57 -28.29 -6.47 9.76
N LYS A 58 -28.44 -6.06 11.03
CA LYS A 58 -29.42 -6.62 11.98
C LYS A 58 -29.31 -8.14 12.13
N VAL A 59 -28.08 -8.63 12.12
CA VAL A 59 -27.72 -10.05 12.29
C VAL A 59 -27.44 -10.30 13.77
N ALA A 60 -27.82 -11.47 14.29
CA ALA A 60 -27.63 -11.79 15.71
C ALA A 60 -26.14 -11.84 16.07
N ASP A 61 -25.84 -11.56 17.34
CA ASP A 61 -24.47 -11.65 17.83
C ASP A 61 -23.99 -13.12 17.76
N GLY A 62 -22.91 -13.35 17.02
CA GLY A 62 -22.32 -14.68 16.80
C GLY A 62 -22.66 -15.32 15.45
N ASP A 63 -23.67 -14.82 14.74
CA ASP A 63 -23.98 -15.30 13.39
C ASP A 63 -22.85 -14.91 12.41
N PRO A 64 -22.49 -15.80 11.47
CA PRO A 64 -21.38 -15.56 10.57
C PRO A 64 -21.73 -14.56 9.47
N VAL A 65 -20.90 -13.54 9.31
CA VAL A 65 -21.00 -12.58 8.20
C VAL A 65 -19.99 -12.93 7.11
N GLY A 66 -20.43 -12.89 5.86
CA GLY A 66 -19.57 -13.10 4.69
C GLY A 66 -19.42 -11.84 3.85
N VAL A 67 -18.29 -11.71 3.15
CA VAL A 67 -18.12 -10.73 2.06
C VAL A 67 -17.87 -11.54 0.79
N GLY A 68 -18.83 -11.53 -0.13
CA GLY A 68 -18.83 -12.51 -1.23
C GLY A 68 -18.80 -13.95 -0.69
N ASP A 69 -17.84 -14.74 -1.14
CA ASP A 69 -17.58 -16.12 -0.72
C ASP A 69 -16.52 -16.24 0.40
N TRP A 70 -16.11 -15.12 1.00
CA TRP A 70 -15.14 -15.09 2.08
C TRP A 70 -15.82 -14.97 3.44
N THR A 71 -15.47 -15.90 4.32
CA THR A 71 -15.85 -15.88 5.74
C THR A 71 -15.00 -14.88 6.53
N GLU A 72 -15.49 -14.47 7.69
CA GLU A 72 -14.71 -13.58 8.57
C GLU A 72 -13.37 -14.18 8.98
N ALA A 73 -13.29 -15.50 9.17
CA ALA A 73 -12.06 -16.19 9.54
C ALA A 73 -11.02 -16.15 8.42
N GLU A 74 -11.44 -16.35 7.17
CA GLU A 74 -10.57 -16.24 5.99
C GLU A 74 -10.09 -14.80 5.81
N ILE A 75 -10.96 -13.81 5.97
CA ILE A 75 -10.59 -12.38 5.91
C ILE A 75 -9.55 -12.05 6.98
N ARG A 76 -9.78 -12.47 8.24
CA ARG A 76 -8.81 -12.25 9.34
C ARG A 76 -7.46 -12.88 9.02
N THR A 77 -7.48 -14.13 8.56
CA THR A 77 -6.26 -14.88 8.25
C THR A 77 -5.46 -14.19 7.14
N TRP A 78 -6.13 -13.78 6.06
CA TRP A 78 -5.48 -13.10 4.94
C TRP A 78 -4.90 -11.74 5.32
N VAL A 79 -5.67 -10.91 6.04
CA VAL A 79 -5.20 -9.60 6.50
C VAL A 79 -4.02 -9.73 7.46
N LEU A 80 -4.10 -10.63 8.45
CA LEU A 80 -3.00 -10.85 9.40
C LEU A 80 -1.75 -11.38 8.72
N ALA A 81 -1.89 -12.30 7.76
CA ALA A 81 -0.76 -12.78 6.96
C ALA A 81 -0.10 -11.64 6.16
N GLY A 82 -0.90 -10.68 5.65
CA GLY A 82 -0.37 -9.50 4.97
C GLY A 82 0.44 -8.59 5.89
N VAL A 83 -0.04 -8.37 7.12
CA VAL A 83 0.72 -7.61 8.12
C VAL A 83 1.99 -8.34 8.55
N ASP A 84 1.94 -9.66 8.75
CA ASP A 84 3.12 -10.46 9.10
C ASP A 84 4.19 -10.42 8.01
N TRP A 85 3.77 -10.48 6.75
CA TRP A 85 4.68 -10.32 5.62
C TRP A 85 5.38 -8.95 5.66
N ILE A 86 4.63 -7.87 5.93
CA ILE A 86 5.20 -6.52 6.05
C ILE A 86 6.14 -6.40 7.25
N ASP A 87 5.82 -7.01 8.40
CA ASP A 87 6.73 -7.02 9.55
C ASP A 87 8.04 -7.76 9.23
N ALA A 88 7.95 -8.94 8.59
CA ALA A 88 9.11 -9.69 8.13
C ALA A 88 9.94 -8.90 7.10
N PHE A 89 9.29 -8.24 6.15
CA PHE A 89 9.94 -7.34 5.19
C PHE A 89 10.66 -6.20 5.90
N CYS A 90 10.00 -5.52 6.84
CA CYS A 90 10.60 -4.42 7.60
C CYS A 90 11.83 -4.85 8.40
N LYS A 91 11.79 -6.04 9.00
CA LYS A 91 12.93 -6.63 9.72
C LYS A 91 14.06 -7.00 8.77
N LYS A 92 13.74 -7.68 7.67
CA LYS A 92 14.71 -8.13 6.66
C LYS A 92 15.45 -6.96 6.01
N GLU A 93 14.76 -5.85 5.73
CA GLU A 93 15.37 -4.66 5.12
C GLU A 93 16.09 -3.75 6.12
N ASP A 94 15.98 -4.02 7.43
CA ASP A 94 16.38 -3.11 8.52
C ASP A 94 15.86 -1.68 8.24
N ILE A 95 14.53 -1.57 8.20
CA ILE A 95 13.85 -0.29 7.98
C ILE A 95 14.11 0.62 9.18
N SER A 96 14.89 1.68 8.95
CA SER A 96 15.33 2.59 10.02
C SER A 96 14.61 3.93 10.03
N TRP A 97 13.88 4.23 8.95
CA TRP A 97 13.01 5.40 8.85
C TRP A 97 11.86 5.08 7.92
N PHE A 98 10.65 5.53 8.26
CA PHE A 98 9.49 5.36 7.40
C PHE A 98 8.42 6.44 7.63
N ARG A 99 7.54 6.56 6.63
CA ARG A 99 6.28 7.28 6.62
C ARG A 99 5.26 6.44 5.85
N GLU A 100 4.17 6.09 6.51
CA GLU A 100 3.02 5.43 5.91
C GLU A 100 1.98 6.50 5.57
N GLU A 101 1.31 6.35 4.43
CA GLU A 101 0.41 7.36 3.85
C GLU A 101 0.95 8.78 3.92
N TRP A 102 2.09 8.98 3.27
CA TRP A 102 2.80 10.23 3.44
C TRP A 102 2.23 11.31 2.52
N GLY A 103 1.12 11.94 2.91
CA GLY A 103 0.37 12.91 2.09
C GLY A 103 1.25 13.96 1.40
N LEU A 104 1.38 13.89 0.07
CA LEU A 104 2.35 14.72 -0.62
C LEU A 104 1.79 16.14 -0.77
N PRO A 105 2.60 17.18 -0.53
CA PRO A 105 2.13 18.54 -0.68
C PRO A 105 1.77 18.80 -2.13
N PHE A 106 0.94 19.81 -2.35
CA PHE A 106 0.83 20.45 -3.65
C PHE A 106 2.21 20.98 -4.06
N VAL A 107 2.64 20.67 -5.29
CA VAL A 107 3.97 21.07 -5.80
C VAL A 107 3.84 21.75 -7.15
N TYR A 108 4.65 22.80 -7.34
CA TYR A 108 4.86 23.38 -8.66
C TYR A 108 5.78 22.46 -9.47
N LEU A 109 5.27 21.97 -10.60
CA LEU A 109 6.07 21.25 -11.60
C LEU A 109 6.88 22.24 -12.43
N ASP A 110 6.32 23.43 -12.64
CA ASP A 110 6.97 24.59 -13.25
C ASP A 110 6.46 25.86 -12.57
N GLU A 111 7.33 26.55 -11.83
CA GLU A 111 6.96 27.78 -11.11
C GLU A 111 6.74 28.97 -12.06
N ALA A 112 7.52 29.06 -13.14
CA ALA A 112 7.42 30.17 -14.09
C ALA A 112 6.14 30.11 -14.90
N ALA A 113 5.71 28.90 -15.29
CA ALA A 113 4.45 28.67 -15.97
C ALA A 113 3.25 28.53 -15.02
N GLY A 114 3.46 28.58 -13.70
CA GLY A 114 2.39 28.41 -12.70
C GLY A 114 1.76 27.01 -12.68
N ILE A 115 2.42 26.00 -13.24
CA ILE A 115 1.89 24.64 -13.33
C ILE A 115 2.17 23.90 -12.03
N ALA A 116 1.11 23.50 -11.35
CA ALA A 116 1.19 22.79 -10.09
C ALA A 116 0.19 21.64 -10.01
N THR A 117 0.52 20.64 -9.20
CA THR A 117 -0.29 19.41 -9.08
C THR A 117 -0.28 18.84 -7.67
N HIS A 118 -1.33 18.09 -7.36
CA HIS A 118 -1.41 17.25 -6.17
C HIS A 118 -0.95 15.84 -6.50
N LEU A 119 0.05 15.34 -5.79
CA LEU A 119 0.68 14.06 -6.11
C LEU A 119 0.13 12.87 -5.32
N GLY A 120 -0.92 13.07 -4.52
CA GLY A 120 -1.55 11.99 -3.75
C GLY A 120 -0.72 11.54 -2.56
N GLU A 121 -0.95 10.31 -2.12
CA GLU A 121 -0.29 9.74 -0.94
C GLU A 121 0.30 8.37 -1.31
N PRO A 122 1.62 8.18 -1.21
CA PRO A 122 2.23 6.86 -1.30
C PRO A 122 1.92 6.06 -0.04
N ASP A 123 1.62 4.78 -0.21
CA ASP A 123 1.28 3.90 0.92
C ASP A 123 2.45 3.74 1.88
N LEU A 124 3.68 3.59 1.37
CA LEU A 124 4.87 3.53 2.20
C LEU A 124 6.07 4.21 1.57
N VAL A 125 6.67 5.13 2.31
CA VAL A 125 8.00 5.67 2.04
C VAL A 125 8.93 5.26 3.16
N ALA A 126 9.96 4.47 2.86
CA ALA A 126 10.84 3.91 3.87
C ALA A 126 12.31 3.92 3.45
N TYR A 127 13.23 3.96 4.40
CA TYR A 127 14.66 3.77 4.15
C TYR A 127 15.09 2.40 4.68
N GLY A 128 15.44 1.51 3.75
CA GLY A 128 16.01 0.20 4.05
C GLY A 128 17.53 0.27 4.09
N LYS A 129 18.12 -0.11 5.23
CA LYS A 129 19.58 -0.09 5.40
C LYS A 129 20.27 -1.22 4.64
N VAL A 130 19.60 -2.36 4.46
CA VAL A 130 20.17 -3.47 3.69
C VAL A 130 20.41 -3.07 2.24
N ARG A 131 19.40 -2.53 1.57
CA ARG A 131 19.55 -2.00 0.20
C ARG A 131 20.26 -0.64 0.15
N LYS A 132 20.32 0.09 1.27
CA LYS A 132 20.83 1.47 1.41
C LYS A 132 20.05 2.49 0.56
N ARG A 133 18.72 2.34 0.48
CA ARG A 133 17.87 3.16 -0.40
C ARG A 133 16.57 3.56 0.24
N TYR A 134 16.03 4.67 -0.25
CA TYR A 134 14.64 5.00 -0.01
C TYR A 134 13.75 4.21 -0.99
N MET A 135 12.70 3.60 -0.46
CA MET A 135 11.68 2.87 -1.20
C MET A 135 10.37 3.65 -1.12
N VAL A 136 9.72 3.85 -2.27
CA VAL A 136 8.40 4.44 -2.39
C VAL A 136 7.48 3.36 -2.95
N LEU A 137 6.62 2.82 -2.11
CA LEU A 137 5.84 1.62 -2.40
C LEU A 137 4.34 1.94 -2.39
N ASP A 138 3.62 1.32 -3.31
CA ASP A 138 2.15 1.34 -3.41
C ASP A 138 1.65 -0.10 -3.24
N TYR A 139 0.72 -0.31 -2.33
CA TYR A 139 0.11 -1.60 -2.04
C TYR A 139 -1.01 -1.87 -3.02
N LYS A 140 -1.02 -3.08 -3.57
CA LYS A 140 -2.08 -3.56 -4.46
C LYS A 140 -2.55 -4.91 -3.98
N ASN A 141 -3.84 -5.16 -4.13
CA ASN A 141 -4.36 -6.52 -4.08
C ASN A 141 -4.85 -6.90 -5.47
N ALA A 142 -4.59 -8.14 -5.87
CA ALA A 142 -4.93 -8.66 -7.19
C ALA A 142 -5.12 -10.18 -7.16
N SER A 143 -5.79 -10.76 -8.15
CA SER A 143 -5.79 -12.22 -8.34
C SER A 143 -4.48 -12.72 -8.94
N SER A 144 -3.72 -11.85 -9.62
CA SER A 144 -2.40 -12.14 -10.15
C SER A 144 -1.57 -10.86 -10.26
N THR A 145 -0.27 -10.99 -10.47
CA THR A 145 0.63 -9.86 -10.74
C THR A 145 0.46 -9.27 -12.13
N ALA A 146 -0.26 -9.96 -13.03
CA ALA A 146 -0.37 -9.64 -14.45
C ALA A 146 -1.15 -8.35 -14.74
N MET A 147 -1.52 -7.54 -13.75
CA MET A 147 -2.02 -6.17 -13.94
C MET A 147 -0.91 -5.12 -13.76
N TYR A 148 0.13 -5.42 -12.98
CA TYR A 148 1.14 -4.46 -12.54
C TYR A 148 2.54 -4.81 -13.02
N VAL A 149 2.72 -6.01 -13.55
CA VAL A 149 4.01 -6.60 -13.87
C VAL A 149 3.95 -7.14 -15.31
N ASP A 150 4.98 -6.85 -16.09
CA ASP A 150 5.18 -7.43 -17.41
C ASP A 150 5.85 -8.81 -17.30
N ASP A 151 5.88 -9.58 -18.39
CA ASP A 151 6.36 -10.98 -18.37
C ASP A 151 7.83 -11.11 -17.94
N ASP A 152 8.61 -10.04 -18.06
CA ASP A 152 10.00 -9.95 -17.62
C ASP A 152 10.18 -9.58 -16.14
N GLY A 153 9.08 -9.42 -15.39
CA GLY A 153 9.08 -9.07 -13.97
C GLY A 153 9.24 -7.57 -13.69
N THR A 154 9.23 -6.71 -14.71
CA THR A 154 9.31 -5.24 -14.55
C THR A 154 7.94 -4.60 -14.32
N ILE A 155 7.93 -3.34 -13.88
CA ILE A 155 6.66 -2.64 -13.64
C ILE A 155 6.01 -2.33 -14.99
N ARG A 156 4.77 -2.78 -15.15
CA ARG A 156 4.00 -2.60 -16.37
C ARG A 156 3.86 -1.13 -16.76
N ARG A 157 4.06 -0.84 -18.06
CA ARG A 157 4.03 0.52 -18.62
C ARG A 157 2.74 0.94 -19.35
N SER A 158 1.70 0.10 -19.46
CA SER A 158 0.46 0.38 -20.24
C SER A 158 -0.71 1.00 -19.45
N PRO A 159 -1.90 1.19 -20.07
CA PRO A 159 -2.25 2.33 -20.94
C PRO A 159 -2.46 3.67 -20.18
N THR A 160 -2.33 3.68 -18.85
CA THR A 160 -2.43 4.87 -17.98
C THR A 160 -1.09 5.24 -17.32
N ASN A 161 0.02 4.67 -17.82
CA ASN A 161 1.38 4.80 -17.29
C ASN A 161 1.47 4.54 -15.77
N MET A 162 1.28 3.29 -15.34
CA MET A 162 1.36 2.91 -13.91
C MET A 162 2.68 3.31 -13.24
N ILE A 163 3.78 3.34 -13.99
CA ILE A 163 5.07 3.86 -13.51
C ILE A 163 5.05 5.38 -13.26
N ASP A 164 4.28 6.16 -14.03
CA ASP A 164 4.21 7.62 -13.85
C ASP A 164 3.55 7.99 -12.51
N LYS A 165 2.58 7.20 -12.02
CA LYS A 165 2.03 7.36 -10.66
C LYS A 165 3.15 7.24 -9.61
N LEU A 166 3.95 6.18 -9.70
CA LEU A 166 5.06 5.91 -8.78
C LEU A 166 6.18 6.95 -8.87
N LEU A 167 6.50 7.42 -10.09
CA LEU A 167 7.46 8.51 -10.30
C LEU A 167 6.95 9.83 -9.71
N GLY A 168 5.65 10.11 -9.82
CA GLY A 168 5.02 11.23 -9.14
C GLY A 168 5.13 11.15 -7.63
N TYR A 169 4.85 9.98 -7.04
CA TYR A 169 5.08 9.76 -5.62
C TYR A 169 6.54 9.98 -5.22
N ALA A 170 7.50 9.43 -5.97
CA ALA A 170 8.92 9.62 -5.69
C ALA A 170 9.35 11.09 -5.80
N PHE A 171 8.82 11.83 -6.79
CA PHE A 171 9.08 13.25 -6.96
C PHE A 171 8.57 14.06 -5.76
N GLY A 172 7.30 13.88 -5.39
CA GLY A 172 6.68 14.58 -4.27
C GLY A 172 7.31 14.20 -2.93
N ALA A 173 7.59 12.91 -2.71
CA ALA A 173 8.26 12.43 -1.51
C ALA A 173 9.65 13.06 -1.36
N ARG A 174 10.43 13.12 -2.44
CA ARG A 174 11.75 13.79 -2.45
C ARG A 174 11.63 15.28 -2.12
N PHE A 175 10.63 15.96 -2.65
CA PHE A 175 10.38 17.38 -2.36
C PHE A 175 10.02 17.59 -0.89
N ARG A 176 9.03 16.84 -0.38
CA ARG A 176 8.58 16.89 1.01
C ARG A 176 9.72 16.56 1.97
N PHE A 177 10.50 15.51 1.69
CA PHE A 177 11.67 15.10 2.48
C PHE A 177 12.72 16.21 2.58
N LYS A 178 13.03 16.88 1.47
CA LYS A 178 13.96 18.03 1.48
C LYS A 178 13.42 19.18 2.32
N LYS A 179 12.12 19.47 2.22
CA LYS A 179 11.48 20.58 2.95
C LYS A 179 11.48 20.33 4.46
N GLU A 180 11.04 19.14 4.87
CA GLU A 180 10.86 18.76 6.29
C GLU A 180 12.19 18.42 6.97
N LEU A 181 13.04 17.61 6.33
CA LEU A 181 14.23 17.03 6.97
C LEU A 181 15.55 17.71 6.55
N LYS A 182 15.49 18.72 5.67
CA LYS A 182 16.65 19.44 5.14
C LYS A 182 17.74 18.52 4.54
N ARG A 183 17.33 17.34 4.06
CA ARG A 183 18.21 16.30 3.50
C ARG A 183 17.74 15.89 2.11
N ARG A 184 18.63 15.26 1.33
CA ARG A 184 18.26 14.72 0.01
C ARG A 184 17.80 13.27 0.16
N MET A 185 16.62 12.96 -0.36
CA MET A 185 16.13 11.58 -0.49
C MET A 185 16.78 10.95 -1.73
N LYS A 186 17.89 10.22 -1.55
CA LYS A 186 18.58 9.45 -2.58
C LYS A 186 19.48 8.38 -1.95
N PRO A 187 19.72 7.23 -2.61
CA PRO A 187 19.06 6.76 -3.83
C PRO A 187 17.60 6.36 -3.60
N ILE A 188 16.77 6.38 -4.67
CA ILE A 188 15.34 6.05 -4.63
C ILE A 188 15.08 4.80 -5.48
N THR A 189 14.18 3.97 -4.99
CA THR A 189 13.53 2.87 -5.71
C THR A 189 12.02 3.03 -5.53
N VAL A 190 11.25 2.82 -6.59
CA VAL A 190 9.79 2.79 -6.55
C VAL A 190 9.29 1.36 -6.74
N GLY A 191 8.08 1.05 -6.30
CA GLY A 191 7.54 -0.28 -6.55
C GLY A 191 6.11 -0.51 -6.13
N TYR A 192 5.62 -1.69 -6.52
CA TYR A 192 4.36 -2.24 -6.07
C TYR A 192 4.59 -3.41 -5.13
N LEU A 193 3.78 -3.48 -4.07
CA LEU A 193 3.61 -4.66 -3.25
C LEU A 193 2.26 -5.26 -3.58
N VAL A 194 2.26 -6.34 -4.36
CA VAL A 194 1.05 -6.99 -4.86
C VAL A 194 0.71 -8.20 -3.98
N PHE A 195 -0.32 -8.05 -3.16
CA PHE A 195 -0.89 -9.11 -2.31
C PHE A 195 -1.88 -9.94 -3.13
N ILE A 196 -1.58 -11.22 -3.33
CA ILE A 196 -2.45 -12.12 -4.11
C ILE A 196 -3.67 -12.51 -3.29
N ARG A 197 -4.86 -12.29 -3.86
CA ARG A 197 -6.17 -12.48 -3.24
C ARG A 197 -6.66 -13.93 -3.30
N ASP A 198 -5.77 -14.86 -3.03
CA ASP A 198 -6.13 -16.26 -2.85
C ASP A 198 -6.42 -16.54 -1.38
N LYS A 199 -7.35 -17.47 -1.11
CA LYS A 199 -7.68 -17.87 0.26
C LYS A 199 -6.43 -18.45 0.93
N VAL A 200 -6.11 -17.93 2.12
CA VAL A 200 -4.96 -18.41 2.89
C VAL A 200 -5.33 -19.65 3.66
N THR A 201 -4.61 -20.74 3.40
CA THR A 201 -4.69 -22.00 4.15
C THR A 201 -3.27 -22.52 4.41
N PRO A 202 -3.07 -23.55 5.25
CA PRO A 202 -1.75 -24.18 5.38
C PRO A 202 -1.18 -24.68 4.04
N ALA A 203 -2.04 -25.05 3.08
CA ALA A 203 -1.63 -25.50 1.75
C ALA A 203 -1.44 -24.34 0.76
N THR A 204 -2.08 -23.20 0.99
CA THR A 204 -2.03 -22.00 0.14
C THR A 204 -1.64 -20.78 0.98
N PRO A 205 -0.34 -20.58 1.27
CA PRO A 205 0.11 -19.42 2.02
C PRO A 205 -0.14 -18.13 1.22
N LEU A 206 -0.22 -16.99 1.92
CA LEU A 206 -0.31 -15.69 1.27
C LEU A 206 0.90 -15.47 0.35
N GLN A 207 0.64 -15.14 -0.91
CA GLN A 207 1.67 -14.73 -1.85
C GLN A 207 1.70 -13.21 -1.95
N VAL A 208 2.90 -12.64 -1.86
CA VAL A 208 3.14 -11.20 -2.02
C VAL A 208 4.32 -11.00 -2.94
N HIS A 209 4.12 -10.21 -3.99
CA HIS A 209 5.17 -9.87 -4.94
C HIS A 209 5.61 -8.42 -4.73
N LEU A 210 6.90 -8.26 -4.40
CA LEU A 210 7.56 -6.96 -4.43
C LEU A 210 8.20 -6.77 -5.80
N VAL A 211 7.67 -5.84 -6.58
CA VAL A 211 8.24 -5.45 -7.87
C VAL A 211 8.73 -4.02 -7.76
N THR A 212 10.00 -3.80 -8.10
CA THR A 212 10.65 -2.51 -7.87
C THR A 212 11.52 -2.09 -9.03
N GLU A 213 11.55 -0.79 -9.29
CA GLU A 213 12.44 -0.16 -10.25
C GLU A 213 13.24 0.96 -9.59
N ASP A 214 14.51 1.04 -9.97
CA ASP A 214 15.39 2.10 -9.53
C ASP A 214 15.09 3.40 -10.26
N VAL A 215 15.07 4.49 -9.49
CA VAL A 215 14.74 5.80 -10.01
C VAL A 215 15.98 6.67 -10.07
N THR A 216 16.39 6.96 -11.30
CA THR A 216 17.45 7.91 -11.63
C THR A 216 16.93 9.36 -11.59
N PRO A 217 17.80 10.36 -11.36
CA PRO A 217 17.43 11.76 -11.52
C PRO A 217 16.86 12.09 -12.90
N GLN A 218 17.37 11.44 -13.96
CA GLN A 218 16.93 11.62 -15.34
C GLN A 218 15.50 11.10 -15.55
N GLN A 219 15.12 9.97 -14.95
CA GLN A 219 13.74 9.47 -14.99
C GLN A 219 12.77 10.44 -14.35
N LEU A 220 13.11 11.01 -13.18
CA LEU A 220 12.26 12.01 -12.51
C LEU A 220 12.13 13.30 -13.30
N GLU A 221 13.23 13.80 -13.88
CA GLU A 221 13.20 15.01 -14.71
C GLU A 221 12.43 14.78 -16.01
N GLY A 222 12.62 13.63 -16.65
CA GLY A 222 11.86 13.23 -17.84
C GLY A 222 10.37 13.11 -17.54
N TRP A 223 10.01 12.51 -16.40
CA TRP A 223 8.62 12.48 -15.92
C TRP A 223 8.06 13.89 -15.70
N ARG A 224 8.78 14.77 -14.99
CA ARG A 224 8.35 16.15 -14.74
C ARG A 224 8.07 16.89 -16.06
N ARG A 225 8.97 16.79 -17.04
CA ARG A 225 8.81 17.42 -18.36
C ARG A 225 7.58 16.90 -19.11
N ARG A 226 7.34 15.57 -19.09
CA ARG A 226 6.14 15.00 -19.70
C ARG A 226 4.86 15.52 -19.04
N MET A 227 4.82 15.55 -17.71
CA MET A 227 3.66 16.07 -16.98
C MET A 227 3.42 17.55 -17.28
N VAL A 228 4.46 18.38 -17.33
CA VAL A 228 4.33 19.80 -17.72
C VAL A 228 3.81 19.95 -19.15
N ALA A 229 4.33 19.15 -20.09
CA ALA A 229 3.90 19.22 -21.49
C ALA A 229 2.41 18.90 -21.69
N GLN A 230 1.82 18.04 -20.86
CA GLN A 230 0.39 17.71 -20.90
C GLN A 230 -0.52 18.92 -20.62
N PHE A 231 -0.04 19.96 -19.95
CA PHE A 231 -0.84 21.17 -19.68
C PHE A 231 -0.90 22.15 -20.86
N PHE A 232 -0.10 21.93 -21.90
CA PHE A 232 -0.06 22.77 -23.09
C PHE A 232 -0.64 22.08 -24.34
N GLN A 233 -1.29 20.93 -24.15
CA GLN A 233 -2.01 20.16 -25.18
C GLN A 233 -3.51 20.39 -25.04
#